data_AF-X0UL29-F1
#
_entry.id   AF-X0UL29-F1
#
_cell.length_a   1.000
_cell.length_b   1.000
_cell.length_c   1.000
_cell.angle_alpha   90.00
_cell.angle_beta   90.00
_cell.angle_gamma   90.00
#
_symmetry.space_group_name_H-M   'P 1'
#
loop_
_entity.id
_entity.type
_entity.pdbx_description
1 polymer ?
#
loop_
_entity_poly.entity_id
_entity_poly.type
_entity_poly.pdbx_seq_one_letter_code
_entity_poly.pdbx_strand_id
1 'polypeptide(L)'
;EPLWANERLASILIQFPWSFASTISNNDYLINLFKSFSDYPLTVEVRHSSWNSSNFYKLLSEYNVSFCNIDQPIFRNSIKPSSVSTNPEFSYVRLHGRNYKNWFKQDAGRDERYNYLYTKEELQDWIERIKDLGNQSSKVFVITNNHYRGQALANALQIKNLITGEKLDIPPLLVEQYPVLKELEKKLREGQLGLFDEK
;
A
#
# COMPACT_ATOMS: atom_id res chain seq x y z
N GLU A 1 6.93 -9.41 19.95
CA GLU A 1 7.48 -10.78 20.04
C GLU A 1 6.59 -11.91 19.50
N PRO A 2 5.28 -12.04 19.80
CA PRO A 2 4.52 -13.22 19.34
C PRO A 2 4.30 -13.28 17.81
N LEU A 3 4.27 -12.15 17.09
CA LEU A 3 4.15 -12.16 15.62
C LEU A 3 5.47 -12.52 14.93
N TRP A 4 6.60 -12.09 15.48
CA TRP A 4 7.93 -12.37 14.94
C TRP A 4 8.29 -13.85 15.13
N ALA A 5 8.12 -14.36 16.35
CA ALA A 5 8.45 -15.74 16.70
C ALA A 5 7.63 -16.80 15.93
N ASN A 6 6.50 -16.42 15.33
CA ASN A 6 5.65 -17.31 14.55
C ASN A 6 5.72 -17.03 13.03
N GLU A 7 6.69 -16.25 12.55
CA GLU A 7 6.84 -15.90 11.13
C GLU A 7 5.61 -15.18 10.52
N ARG A 8 4.85 -14.49 11.36
CA ARG A 8 3.63 -13.75 10.96
C ARG A 8 3.87 -12.26 10.77
N LEU A 9 5.05 -11.76 11.13
CA LEU A 9 5.42 -10.36 10.95
C LEU A 9 6.03 -10.14 9.56
N ALA A 10 5.35 -9.35 8.73
CA ALA A 10 5.86 -9.00 7.41
C ALA A 10 6.94 -7.91 7.48
N SER A 11 6.65 -6.81 8.19
CA SER A 11 7.54 -5.67 8.40
C SER A 11 6.98 -4.75 9.49
N ILE A 12 7.84 -4.03 10.20
CA ILE A 12 7.48 -2.89 11.04
C ILE A 12 7.49 -1.64 10.17
N LEU A 13 6.33 -1.01 10.05
CA LEU A 13 6.18 0.24 9.32
C LEU A 13 6.46 1.45 10.21
N ILE A 14 7.47 2.24 9.84
CA ILE A 14 7.84 3.52 10.46
C ILE A 14 7.34 4.65 9.55
N GLN A 15 6.17 5.21 9.87
CA GLN A 15 5.49 6.21 9.03
C GLN A 15 5.61 7.63 9.61
N PHE A 16 6.09 8.57 8.79
CA PHE A 16 6.27 9.97 9.17
C PHE A 16 5.23 10.90 8.54
N PRO A 17 4.89 12.02 9.22
CA PRO A 17 4.00 13.04 8.67
C PRO A 17 4.68 13.83 7.54
N TRP A 18 3.89 14.62 6.81
CA TRP A 18 4.40 15.45 5.71
C TRP A 18 5.43 16.50 6.15
N SER A 19 5.34 17.00 7.38
CA SER A 19 6.31 17.96 7.94
C SER A 19 7.71 17.38 8.14
N PHE A 20 7.86 16.06 8.09
CA PHE A 20 9.14 15.39 8.22
C PHE A 20 9.92 15.47 6.90
N ALA A 21 10.74 16.51 6.76
CA ALA A 21 11.63 16.72 5.61
C ALA A 21 13.05 16.20 5.88
N SER A 22 13.79 15.86 4.82
CA SER A 22 15.21 15.51 4.92
C SER A 22 16.05 16.69 5.44
N THR A 23 16.49 16.58 6.68
CA THR A 23 17.42 17.50 7.37
C THR A 23 18.47 16.64 8.08
N ILE A 24 19.61 17.21 8.47
CA ILE A 24 20.68 16.46 9.17
C ILE A 24 20.11 15.78 10.43
N SER A 25 19.42 16.54 11.29
CA SER A 25 18.81 16.01 12.50
C SER A 25 17.78 14.89 12.24
N ASN A 26 16.99 14.99 11.17
CA ASN A 26 16.00 13.95 10.84
C ASN A 26 16.66 12.70 10.25
N ASN A 27 17.78 12.84 9.52
CA ASN A 27 18.56 11.70 9.04
C ASN A 27 19.19 10.95 10.22
N ASP A 28 19.80 11.67 11.18
CA ASP A 28 20.37 11.05 12.39
C ASP A 28 19.29 10.33 13.21
N TYR A 29 18.11 10.94 13.32
CA TYR A 29 16.96 10.33 13.99
C TYR A 29 16.53 9.00 13.31
N LEU A 30 16.43 8.98 11.97
CA LEU A 30 16.11 7.75 11.24
C LEU A 30 17.15 6.65 11.46
N ILE A 31 18.43 7.00 11.40
CA ILE A 31 19.52 6.05 11.61
C ILE A 31 19.42 5.42 13.00
N ASN A 32 19.16 6.22 14.03
CA ASN A 32 18.99 5.71 15.40
C ASN A 32 17.77 4.78 15.51
N LEU A 33 16.67 5.08 14.83
CA LEU A 33 15.52 4.19 14.76
C LEU A 33 15.86 2.87 14.07
N PHE A 34 16.51 2.91 12.90
CA PHE A 34 16.88 1.70 12.18
C PHE A 34 17.78 0.79 13.01
N LYS A 35 18.75 1.37 13.73
CA LYS A 35 19.60 0.62 14.66
C LYS A 35 18.80 -0.01 15.81
N SER A 36 17.86 0.75 16.38
CA SER A 36 17.07 0.31 17.53
C SER A 36 16.12 -0.85 17.20
N PHE A 37 15.70 -0.98 15.93
CA PHE A 37 14.82 -2.05 15.47
C PHE A 37 15.50 -2.99 14.46
N SER A 38 16.83 -3.07 14.48
CA SER A 38 17.62 -3.84 13.50
C SER A 38 17.35 -5.35 13.51
N ASP A 39 16.78 -5.87 14.59
CA ASP A 39 16.37 -7.29 14.70
C ASP A 39 15.07 -7.62 13.93
N TYR A 40 14.42 -6.63 13.32
CA TYR A 40 13.13 -6.79 12.65
C TYR A 40 13.18 -6.31 11.20
N PRO A 41 12.37 -6.89 10.29
CA PRO A 41 12.17 -6.31 8.97
C PRO A 41 11.52 -4.94 9.09
N LEU A 42 12.13 -3.92 8.45
CA LEU A 42 11.68 -2.53 8.55
C LEU A 42 11.21 -1.98 7.21
N THR A 43 10.15 -1.18 7.27
CA THR A 43 9.69 -0.35 6.16
C THR A 43 9.62 1.09 6.65
N VAL A 44 10.16 2.05 5.88
CA VAL A 44 10.00 3.48 6.18
C VAL A 44 9.08 4.15 5.16
N GLU A 45 8.14 4.95 5.66
CA GLU A 45 7.28 5.80 4.85
C GLU A 45 7.52 7.27 5.16
N VAL A 46 7.95 7.99 4.14
CA VAL A 46 8.13 9.45 4.16
C VAL A 46 7.24 10.08 3.10
N ARG A 47 6.70 11.26 3.40
CA ARG A 47 5.72 11.93 2.52
C ARG A 47 6.26 13.19 1.84
N HIS A 48 7.40 13.70 2.30
CA HIS A 48 8.04 14.91 1.78
C HIS A 48 9.06 14.57 0.68
N SER A 49 9.04 15.32 -0.43
CA SER A 49 9.87 15.04 -1.62
C SER A 49 11.36 15.26 -1.41
N SER A 50 11.78 15.95 -0.35
CA SER A 50 13.21 16.11 -0.03
C SER A 50 13.89 14.79 0.35
N TRP A 51 13.13 13.74 0.64
CA TRP A 51 13.66 12.38 0.82
C TRP A 51 13.88 11.64 -0.51
N ASN A 52 13.31 12.12 -1.62
CA ASN A 52 13.46 11.48 -2.93
C ASN A 52 14.86 11.77 -3.51
N SER A 53 15.86 11.06 -2.99
CA SER A 53 17.26 11.21 -3.37
C SER A 53 17.98 9.87 -3.35
N SER A 54 18.96 9.71 -4.23
CA SER A 54 19.79 8.50 -4.30
C SER A 54 20.55 8.22 -2.99
N ASN A 55 21.00 9.27 -2.28
CA ASN A 55 21.68 9.10 -0.99
C ASN A 55 20.76 8.51 0.07
N PHE A 56 19.50 8.94 0.12
CA PHE A 56 18.52 8.37 1.05
C PHE A 56 18.23 6.91 0.70
N TYR A 57 18.03 6.58 -0.58
CA TYR A 57 17.78 5.18 -0.97
C TYR A 57 18.97 4.27 -0.67
N LYS A 58 20.20 4.73 -0.88
CA LYS A 58 21.42 4.01 -0.48
C LYS A 58 21.47 3.78 1.03
N LEU A 59 21.17 4.81 1.82
CA LEU A 59 21.10 4.69 3.28
C LEU A 59 20.08 3.60 3.68
N LEU A 60 18.90 3.57 3.07
CA LEU A 60 17.91 2.53 3.36
C LEU A 60 18.44 1.13 3.02
N SER A 61 19.13 0.97 1.88
CA SER A 61 19.75 -0.30 1.51
C SER A 61 20.87 -0.73 2.46
N GLU A 62 21.70 0.20 2.95
CA GLU A 62 22.77 -0.10 3.92
C GLU A 62 22.22 -0.66 5.24
N TYR A 63 21.02 -0.22 5.64
CA TYR A 63 20.34 -0.69 6.85
C TYR A 63 19.28 -1.76 6.60
N ASN A 64 19.20 -2.31 5.38
CA ASN A 64 18.17 -3.29 4.97
C ASN A 64 16.72 -2.83 5.24
N VAL A 65 16.45 -1.53 5.11
CA VAL A 65 15.12 -0.94 5.29
C VAL A 65 14.44 -0.82 3.94
N SER A 66 13.20 -1.31 3.84
CA SER A 66 12.39 -1.17 2.63
C SER A 66 11.78 0.23 2.53
N PHE A 67 11.93 0.87 1.39
CA PHE A 67 11.24 2.11 1.07
C PHE A 67 9.76 1.83 0.79
N CYS A 68 8.87 2.57 1.46
CA CYS A 68 7.44 2.50 1.19
C CYS A 68 7.09 3.37 -0.03
N ASN A 69 6.79 2.72 -1.15
CA ASN A 69 6.26 3.37 -2.34
C ASN A 69 4.79 3.74 -2.09
N ILE A 70 4.44 5.03 -2.13
CA ILE A 70 3.09 5.48 -1.76
C ILE A 70 2.31 6.10 -2.92
N ASP A 71 1.00 5.92 -2.89
CA ASP A 71 0.03 6.73 -3.63
C ASP A 71 -0.75 7.61 -2.65
N GLN A 72 -0.78 8.90 -2.92
CA GLN A 72 -1.50 9.90 -2.14
C GLN A 72 -1.81 11.10 -3.04
N PRO A 73 -2.69 12.03 -2.65
CA PRO A 73 -2.84 13.28 -3.38
C PRO A 73 -1.53 14.05 -3.42
N ILE A 74 -1.11 14.48 -4.62
CA ILE A 74 0.18 15.12 -4.85
C ILE A 74 0.04 16.64 -4.79
N PHE A 75 0.74 17.23 -3.82
CA PHE A 75 0.86 18.68 -3.66
C PHE A 75 2.33 19.10 -3.80
N ARG A 76 2.60 20.40 -3.59
CA ARG A 76 3.98 20.91 -3.52
C ARG A 76 4.78 20.06 -2.51
N ASN A 77 5.98 19.67 -2.89
CA ASN A 77 6.89 18.82 -2.11
C ASN A 77 6.33 17.47 -1.66
N SER A 78 5.31 16.93 -2.31
CA SER A 78 4.86 15.56 -2.02
C SER A 78 5.79 14.56 -2.71
N ILE A 79 6.13 13.48 -2.02
CA ILE A 79 6.76 12.33 -2.68
C ILE A 79 5.77 11.75 -3.70
N LYS A 80 6.29 11.38 -4.88
CA LYS A 80 5.49 10.86 -5.99
C LYS A 80 5.47 9.32 -5.97
N PRO A 81 4.45 8.68 -6.56
CA PRO A 81 4.47 7.25 -6.84
C PRO A 81 5.75 6.83 -7.57
N SER A 82 6.35 5.73 -7.15
CA SER A 82 7.57 5.18 -7.73
C SER A 82 7.60 3.65 -7.58
N SER A 83 8.63 3.02 -8.14
CA SER A 83 8.94 1.59 -8.05
C SER A 83 10.37 1.39 -7.52
N VAL A 84 10.73 2.15 -6.47
CA VAL A 84 12.05 2.07 -5.83
C VAL A 84 12.09 0.89 -4.86
N SER A 85 12.99 -0.05 -5.12
CA SER A 85 13.34 -1.12 -4.19
C SER A 85 14.65 -0.77 -3.49
N THR A 86 14.66 -0.82 -2.16
CA THR A 86 15.87 -0.61 -1.35
C THR A 86 16.28 -1.85 -0.57
N ASN A 87 15.48 -2.93 -0.61
CA ASN A 87 15.76 -4.19 0.06
C ASN A 87 15.43 -5.36 -0.89
N PRO A 88 16.38 -6.29 -1.14
CA PRO A 88 16.15 -7.44 -2.02
C PRO A 88 15.15 -8.48 -1.46
N GLU A 89 14.91 -8.52 -0.16
CA GLU A 89 13.98 -9.47 0.45
C GLU A 89 12.52 -9.10 0.17
N PHE A 90 12.17 -7.81 0.26
CA PHE A 90 10.83 -7.35 -0.06
C PHE A 90 10.74 -5.86 -0.39
N SER A 91 9.80 -5.54 -1.28
CA SER A 91 9.32 -4.19 -1.53
C SER A 91 7.98 -3.93 -0.86
N TYR A 92 7.67 -2.65 -0.63
CA TYR A 92 6.46 -2.23 0.08
C TYR A 92 5.72 -1.13 -0.67
N VAL A 93 4.40 -1.28 -0.81
CA VAL A 93 3.49 -0.34 -1.48
C VAL A 93 2.31 0.00 -0.56
N ARG A 94 1.97 1.28 -0.46
CA ARG A 94 0.74 1.73 0.22
C ARG A 94 -0.07 2.68 -0.64
N LEU A 95 -1.33 2.32 -0.89
CA LEU A 95 -2.26 3.09 -1.72
C LEU A 95 -3.26 3.83 -0.84
N HIS A 96 -3.09 5.14 -0.63
CA HIS A 96 -3.96 5.91 0.28
C HIS A 96 -5.20 6.50 -0.41
N GLY A 97 -5.29 6.44 -1.73
CA GLY A 97 -6.28 7.16 -2.53
C GLY A 97 -5.81 8.55 -2.96
N ARG A 98 -6.52 9.15 -3.92
CA ARG A 98 -6.21 10.47 -4.49
C ARG A 98 -7.31 11.50 -4.22
N ASN A 99 -7.90 11.48 -3.03
CA ASN A 99 -8.91 12.47 -2.67
C ASN A 99 -8.30 13.87 -2.38
N TYR A 100 -8.06 14.63 -3.44
CA TYR A 100 -7.48 15.99 -3.37
C TYR A 100 -8.33 16.99 -2.58
N LYS A 101 -9.66 16.82 -2.52
CA LYS A 101 -10.58 17.84 -1.98
C LYS A 101 -10.55 17.96 -0.45
N ASN A 102 -10.22 16.87 0.25
CA ASN A 102 -10.34 16.78 1.72
C ASN A 102 -9.03 16.45 2.44
N TRP A 103 -7.92 16.25 1.71
CA TRP A 103 -6.64 15.81 2.29
C TRP A 103 -6.04 16.77 3.34
N PHE A 104 -6.21 18.09 3.16
CA PHE A 104 -5.70 19.13 4.07
C PHE A 104 -6.78 19.92 4.82
N LYS A 105 -8.06 19.60 4.67
CA LYS A 105 -9.09 20.28 5.44
C LYS A 105 -8.94 19.89 6.92
N GLN A 106 -8.80 20.91 7.78
CA GLN A 106 -8.76 20.73 9.24
C GLN A 106 -10.08 20.16 9.78
N ASP A 107 -11.20 20.47 9.13
CA ASP A 107 -12.55 20.01 9.52
C ASP A 107 -13.00 18.71 8.84
N ALA A 108 -12.19 18.15 7.93
CA ALA A 108 -12.53 16.87 7.31
C ALA A 108 -12.13 15.72 8.25
N GLY A 109 -13.13 14.93 8.66
CA GLY A 109 -12.91 13.71 9.43
C GLY A 109 -11.95 12.76 8.72
N ARG A 110 -11.26 11.90 9.50
CA ARG A 110 -10.31 10.88 8.99
C ARG A 110 -10.86 10.09 7.80
N ASP A 111 -12.16 9.80 7.82
CA ASP A 111 -12.88 9.00 6.84
C ASP A 111 -13.01 9.67 5.46
N GLU A 112 -13.07 11.00 5.42
CA GLU A 112 -13.19 11.72 4.15
C GLU A 112 -11.89 11.73 3.36
N ARG A 113 -10.74 11.63 4.03
CA ARG A 113 -9.41 11.63 3.38
C ARG A 113 -9.15 10.35 2.58
N TYR A 114 -9.71 9.22 3.04
CA TYR A 114 -9.50 7.89 2.46
C TYR A 114 -10.67 7.40 1.59
N ASN A 115 -11.68 8.24 1.34
CA ASN A 115 -12.77 7.96 0.42
C ASN A 115 -12.30 8.11 -1.03
N TYR A 116 -11.80 7.03 -1.61
CA TYR A 116 -11.33 6.98 -2.98
C TYR A 116 -11.42 5.55 -3.50
N LEU A 117 -12.11 5.33 -4.61
CA LEU A 117 -12.07 4.07 -5.35
C LEU A 117 -11.20 4.30 -6.58
N TYR A 118 -10.07 3.60 -6.68
CA TYR A 118 -9.17 3.72 -7.82
C TYR A 118 -9.87 3.28 -9.12
N THR A 119 -9.60 4.00 -10.22
CA THR A 119 -10.04 3.56 -11.54
C THR A 119 -9.15 2.42 -12.06
N LYS A 120 -9.61 1.71 -13.09
CA LYS A 120 -8.84 0.62 -13.71
C LYS A 120 -7.52 1.12 -14.27
N GLU A 121 -7.51 2.30 -14.88
CA GLU A 121 -6.32 2.94 -15.46
C GLU A 121 -5.30 3.28 -14.36
N GLU A 122 -5.77 3.86 -13.24
CA GLU A 122 -4.90 4.18 -12.11
C GLU A 122 -4.32 2.93 -11.44
N LEU A 123 -5.12 1.84 -11.39
CA LEU A 123 -4.63 0.55 -10.92
C LEU A 123 -3.60 -0.02 -11.90
N GLN A 124 -3.81 0.09 -13.21
CA GLN A 124 -2.90 -0.42 -14.23
C GLN A 124 -1.50 0.22 -14.11
N ASP A 125 -1.44 1.54 -13.91
CA ASP A 125 -0.21 2.26 -13.60
C ASP A 125 0.51 1.66 -12.38
N TRP A 126 -0.24 1.33 -11.33
CA TRP A 126 0.33 0.69 -10.14
C TRP A 126 0.73 -0.76 -10.37
N ILE A 127 0.02 -1.51 -11.21
CA ILE A 127 0.39 -2.89 -11.55
C ILE A 127 1.76 -2.92 -12.22
N GLU A 128 2.05 -2.01 -13.13
CA GLU A 128 3.37 -1.91 -13.76
C GLU A 128 4.47 -1.68 -12.71
N ARG A 129 4.27 -0.71 -11.80
CA ARG A 129 5.20 -0.44 -10.70
C ARG A 129 5.38 -1.63 -9.75
N ILE A 130 4.30 -2.33 -9.42
CA ILE A 130 4.33 -3.53 -8.56
C ILE A 130 5.11 -4.65 -9.24
N LYS A 131 4.95 -4.86 -10.55
CA LYS A 131 5.72 -5.83 -11.32
C LYS A 131 7.20 -5.47 -11.37
N ASP A 132 7.53 -4.19 -11.57
CA ASP A 132 8.91 -3.70 -11.52
C ASP A 132 9.56 -3.95 -10.15
N LEU A 133 8.82 -3.73 -9.06
CA LEU A 133 9.28 -4.04 -7.70
C LEU A 133 9.48 -5.55 -7.49
N GLY A 134 8.60 -6.37 -8.07
CA GLY A 134 8.71 -7.84 -8.05
C GLY A 134 9.91 -8.38 -8.83
N ASN A 135 10.42 -7.64 -9.81
CA ASN A 135 11.67 -7.98 -10.50
C ASN A 135 12.92 -7.61 -9.69
N GLN A 136 12.80 -6.72 -8.70
CA GLN A 136 13.91 -6.18 -7.90
C GLN A 136 13.95 -6.73 -6.47
N SER A 137 12.94 -7.49 -6.05
CA SER A 137 12.82 -8.01 -4.69
C SER A 137 12.03 -9.31 -4.68
N SER A 138 12.28 -10.15 -3.66
CA SER A 138 11.70 -11.49 -3.60
C SER A 138 10.18 -11.50 -3.35
N LYS A 139 9.65 -10.45 -2.72
CA LYS A 139 8.23 -10.29 -2.37
C LYS A 139 7.81 -8.83 -2.50
N VAL A 140 6.54 -8.59 -2.80
CA VAL A 140 5.97 -7.23 -2.76
C VAL A 140 4.75 -7.22 -1.85
N PHE A 141 4.81 -6.44 -0.77
CA PHE A 141 3.66 -6.19 0.09
C PHE A 141 2.88 -4.98 -0.44
N VAL A 142 1.63 -5.20 -0.82
CA VAL A 142 0.74 -4.14 -1.33
C VAL A 142 -0.41 -3.93 -0.35
N ILE A 143 -0.49 -2.74 0.22
CA ILE A 143 -1.51 -2.38 1.22
C ILE A 143 -2.43 -1.30 0.64
N THR A 144 -3.71 -1.62 0.45
CA THR A 144 -4.74 -0.64 0.13
C THR A 144 -5.22 0.03 1.42
N ASN A 145 -5.04 1.34 1.50
CA ASN A 145 -5.31 2.15 2.70
C ASN A 145 -6.45 3.16 2.51
N ASN A 146 -7.18 3.05 1.40
CA ASN A 146 -8.40 3.81 1.07
C ASN A 146 -9.63 3.14 1.71
N HIS A 147 -9.63 3.01 3.04
CA HIS A 147 -10.53 2.08 3.76
C HIS A 147 -12.00 2.48 3.83
N TYR A 148 -12.37 3.68 3.38
CA TYR A 148 -13.74 4.17 3.54
C TYR A 148 -14.75 3.23 2.85
N ARG A 149 -15.77 2.78 3.61
CA ARG A 149 -16.85 1.87 3.16
C ARG A 149 -16.39 0.57 2.47
N GLY A 150 -15.17 0.09 2.73
CA GLY A 150 -14.67 -1.16 2.12
C GLY A 150 -14.05 -0.99 0.73
N GLN A 151 -13.83 0.23 0.25
CA GLN A 151 -13.16 0.51 -1.04
C GLN A 151 -11.76 -0.13 -1.12
N ALA A 152 -11.01 -0.11 -0.01
CA ALA A 152 -9.71 -0.76 0.08
C ALA A 152 -9.76 -2.27 -0.25
N LEU A 153 -10.80 -2.98 0.19
CA LEU A 153 -10.96 -4.41 -0.11
C LEU A 153 -11.28 -4.60 -1.59
N ALA A 154 -12.19 -3.79 -2.16
CA ALA A 154 -12.51 -3.84 -3.58
C ALA A 154 -11.27 -3.61 -4.46
N ASN A 155 -10.46 -2.59 -4.16
CA ASN A 155 -9.23 -2.34 -4.91
C ASN A 155 -8.17 -3.43 -4.68
N ALA A 156 -8.07 -4.03 -3.49
CA ALA A 156 -7.16 -5.15 -3.25
C ALA A 156 -7.52 -6.37 -4.12
N LEU A 157 -8.83 -6.68 -4.25
CA LEU A 157 -9.32 -7.74 -5.12
C LEU A 157 -9.05 -7.43 -6.60
N GLN A 158 -9.27 -6.19 -7.04
CA GLN A 158 -8.91 -5.75 -8.39
C GLN A 158 -7.41 -5.90 -8.67
N ILE A 159 -6.55 -5.44 -7.75
CA ILE A 159 -5.09 -5.58 -7.89
C ILE A 159 -4.69 -7.06 -7.98
N LYS A 160 -5.23 -7.90 -7.10
CA LYS A 160 -4.97 -9.35 -7.14
C LYS A 160 -5.36 -9.94 -8.49
N ASN A 161 -6.56 -9.63 -9.01
CA ASN A 161 -6.99 -10.12 -10.31
C ASN A 161 -6.10 -9.57 -11.45
N LEU A 162 -5.75 -8.29 -11.46
CA LEU A 162 -4.91 -7.70 -12.51
C LEU A 162 -3.49 -8.27 -12.53
N ILE A 163 -2.97 -8.72 -11.38
CA ILE A 163 -1.65 -9.37 -11.29
C ILE A 163 -1.73 -10.84 -11.70
N THR A 164 -2.71 -11.58 -11.19
CA THR A 164 -2.77 -13.06 -11.29
C THR A 164 -3.64 -13.58 -12.42
N GLY A 165 -4.57 -12.77 -12.93
CA GLY A 165 -5.65 -13.19 -13.83
C GLY A 165 -6.73 -14.03 -13.16
N GLU A 166 -6.58 -14.39 -11.88
CA GLU A 166 -7.50 -15.29 -11.18
C GLU A 166 -8.86 -14.63 -10.95
N LYS A 167 -9.94 -15.34 -11.30
CA LYS A 167 -11.27 -15.01 -10.79
C LYS A 167 -11.31 -15.33 -9.29
N LEU A 168 -11.99 -14.49 -8.52
CA LEU A 168 -12.00 -14.54 -7.06
C LEU A 168 -13.38 -14.94 -6.54
N ASP A 169 -13.39 -15.57 -5.37
CA ASP A 169 -14.62 -15.79 -4.62
C ASP A 169 -14.93 -14.50 -3.86
N ILE A 170 -15.98 -13.78 -4.28
CA ILE A 170 -16.30 -12.43 -3.80
C ILE A 170 -17.69 -12.46 -3.17
N PRO A 171 -17.86 -11.98 -1.93
CA PRO A 171 -19.18 -11.94 -1.31
C PRO A 171 -20.18 -11.13 -2.15
N PRO A 172 -21.42 -11.61 -2.38
CA PRO A 172 -22.40 -10.93 -3.23
C PRO A 172 -22.70 -9.48 -2.80
N LEU A 173 -22.79 -9.23 -1.49
CA LEU A 173 -22.99 -7.87 -0.94
C LEU A 173 -21.86 -6.90 -1.33
N LEU A 174 -20.63 -7.40 -1.49
CA LEU A 174 -19.51 -6.58 -1.91
C LEU A 174 -19.59 -6.26 -3.41
N VAL A 175 -20.09 -7.20 -4.23
CA VAL A 175 -20.34 -6.99 -5.67
C VAL A 175 -21.49 -6.01 -5.88
N GLU A 176 -22.57 -6.10 -5.09
CA GLU A 176 -23.68 -5.14 -5.12
C GLU A 176 -23.19 -3.72 -4.79
N GLN A 177 -22.39 -3.58 -3.74
CA GLN A 177 -21.83 -2.30 -3.33
C GLN A 177 -20.78 -1.76 -4.31
N TYR A 178 -20.02 -2.65 -4.96
CA TYR A 178 -18.96 -2.32 -5.93
C TYR A 178 -19.10 -3.13 -7.22
N PRO A 179 -19.96 -2.69 -8.15
CA PRO A 179 -20.26 -3.44 -9.38
C PRO A 179 -19.03 -3.74 -10.26
N VAL A 180 -17.95 -2.96 -10.12
CA VAL A 180 -16.66 -3.21 -10.79
C VAL A 180 -16.07 -4.59 -10.46
N LEU A 181 -16.46 -5.21 -9.34
CA LEU A 181 -15.99 -6.54 -8.95
C LEU A 181 -16.69 -7.68 -9.69
N LYS A 182 -17.83 -7.42 -10.35
CA LYS A 182 -18.62 -8.44 -11.06
C LYS A 182 -17.81 -9.16 -12.13
N GLU A 183 -16.92 -8.43 -12.81
CA GLU A 183 -16.04 -9.02 -13.81
C GLU A 183 -14.99 -9.94 -13.20
N LEU A 184 -14.69 -9.83 -11.90
CA LEU A 184 -13.65 -10.59 -11.22
C LEU A 184 -14.18 -11.86 -10.55
N GLU A 185 -15.50 -11.95 -10.37
CA GLU A 185 -16.16 -13.03 -9.65
C GLU A 185 -15.97 -14.37 -10.36
N LYS A 186 -15.67 -15.43 -9.60
CA LYS A 186 -15.84 -16.80 -10.08
C LYS A 186 -17.33 -17.00 -10.29
N LYS A 187 -17.74 -17.36 -11.51
CA LYS A 187 -19.12 -17.85 -11.71
C LYS A 187 -19.34 -19.00 -10.72
N LEU A 188 -20.32 -18.85 -9.82
CA LEU A 188 -20.77 -19.93 -8.97
C LEU A 188 -21.04 -21.14 -9.87
N ARG A 189 -20.49 -22.30 -9.50
CA ARG A 189 -20.85 -23.55 -10.20
C ARG A 189 -22.35 -23.75 -10.00
N GLU A 190 -23.06 -24.16 -11.05
CA GLU A 190 -24.46 -24.57 -10.92
C GLU A 190 -24.60 -25.55 -9.74
N GLY A 191 -25.40 -25.17 -8.73
CA GLY A 191 -25.69 -26.00 -7.56
C GLY A 191 -25.11 -25.54 -6.21
N GLN A 192 -24.33 -24.46 -6.15
CA GLN A 192 -23.88 -23.90 -4.87
C GLN A 192 -24.96 -22.94 -4.30
N LEU A 193 -25.85 -23.47 -3.47
CA LEU A 193 -26.83 -22.69 -2.71
C LEU A 193 -26.11 -21.78 -1.69
N GLY A 194 -26.47 -20.51 -1.65
CA GLY A 194 -26.05 -19.58 -0.63
C GLY A 194 -26.54 -20.03 0.75
N LEU A 195 -25.79 -19.68 1.80
CA LEU A 195 -26.12 -20.04 3.19
C LEU A 195 -27.50 -19.53 3.67
N PHE A 196 -28.11 -18.62 2.89
CA PHE A 196 -29.39 -17.98 3.14
C PHE A 196 -30.39 -18.17 2.00
N ASP A 197 -30.10 -19.03 1.01
CA ASP A 197 -31.09 -19.36 0.00
C ASP A 197 -32.13 -20.28 0.66
N GLU A 198 -33.30 -19.72 0.96
CA GLU A 198 -34.44 -20.45 1.52
C GLU A 198 -34.84 -21.61 0.59
N LYS A 199 -35.11 -22.77 1.21
CA LYS A 199 -35.54 -24.01 0.56
C LYS A 199 -36.92 -23.90 -0.08
#